data_AF-A0A9Q1GVR4-F1
#
_entry.id   AF-A0A9Q1GVR4-F1
#
_cell.length_a   1.000
_cell.length_b   1.000
_cell.length_c   1.000
_cell.angle_alpha   90.00
_cell.angle_beta   90.00
_cell.angle_gamma   90.00
#
_symmetry.space_group_name_H-M   'P 1'
#
loop_
_entity.id
_entity.type
_entity.pdbx_description
1 polymer ?
#
loop_
_entity_poly.entity_id
_entity_poly.type
_entity_poly.pdbx_seq_one_letter_code
_entity_poly.pdbx_strand_id
1 'polypeptide(L)'
;MGLKSKLPLFLLLASLFLTSTLALRLLNDEKTEGDGLVDALMNQHHDPERRYEECRRRCQRQGHRGQGQQWQCQQRCEEEYRYERERGRGGHYGEWDDEVVVVEELQNQFEPYRECQRQCQSEGQDPWECRRRCQHERRRGGHYEEECQRECQREGQLPWECRRRCQEERYGRRSGEEEEDWDNQHVDPYRECQERCHRQGQGQWECQRRCQQERRRRGGRYVEEEEVEENPRFDPQRYRECQESCQRQGQPRSECQRRCQQEAHRRGGMYVEEEEAEENPRFDPQRYRECQESCQKRGQPRSECQRRCQQEAQRGGGRYTPAATALASIVELLFNYYNGFVPKP
;
A
#
# COMPACT_ATOMS: atom_id res chain seq x y z
N MET A 1 -65.28 31.83 -1.74
CA MET A 1 -65.13 31.33 -0.36
C MET A 1 -63.74 30.72 -0.19
N GLY A 2 -62.96 31.22 0.77
CA GLY A 2 -62.00 30.44 1.56
C GLY A 2 -60.80 29.71 0.90
N LEU A 3 -59.97 30.35 0.09
CA LEU A 3 -58.61 29.86 -0.18
C LEU A 3 -57.60 30.61 0.70
N LYS A 4 -57.61 30.32 2.01
CA LYS A 4 -56.61 30.81 2.96
C LYS A 4 -55.88 29.63 3.58
N SER A 5 -54.55 29.67 3.51
CA SER A 5 -53.61 28.87 4.32
C SER A 5 -53.31 27.42 3.88
N LYS A 6 -52.72 27.24 2.69
CA LYS A 6 -51.92 26.02 2.39
C LYS A 6 -50.46 26.29 1.96
N LEU A 7 -50.10 27.56 1.73
CA LEU A 7 -48.73 27.94 1.40
C LEU A 7 -47.67 27.66 2.51
N PRO A 8 -47.95 27.76 3.83
CA PRO A 8 -46.87 27.64 4.82
C PRO A 8 -46.35 26.20 4.96
N LEU A 9 -47.19 25.19 4.71
CA LEU A 9 -46.78 23.78 4.86
C LEU A 9 -45.81 23.34 3.76
N PHE A 10 -46.00 23.83 2.54
CA PHE A 10 -45.16 23.46 1.39
C PHE A 10 -43.74 24.01 1.53
N LEU A 11 -43.59 25.23 2.07
CA LEU A 11 -42.29 25.83 2.33
C LEU A 11 -41.51 25.10 3.44
N LEU A 12 -42.20 24.62 4.48
CA LEU A 12 -41.58 23.82 5.54
C LEU A 12 -41.11 22.45 5.05
N LEU A 13 -41.90 21.79 4.18
CA LEU A 13 -41.49 20.51 3.59
C LEU A 13 -40.33 20.68 2.60
N ALA A 14 -40.33 21.75 1.81
CA ALA A 14 -39.22 22.07 0.91
C ALA A 14 -37.91 22.34 1.68
N SER A 15 -37.98 23.08 2.81
CA SER A 15 -36.78 23.31 3.63
C SER A 15 -36.25 22.03 4.26
N LEU A 16 -37.13 21.12 4.72
CA LEU A 16 -36.71 19.83 5.29
C LEU A 16 -36.08 18.92 4.23
N PHE A 17 -36.60 18.92 3.01
CA PHE A 17 -36.01 18.14 1.92
C PHE A 17 -34.64 18.66 1.51
N LEU A 18 -34.47 19.99 1.44
CA LEU A 18 -33.20 20.63 1.10
C LEU A 18 -32.13 20.41 2.18
N THR A 19 -32.50 20.48 3.48
CA THR A 19 -31.54 20.22 4.56
C THR A 19 -31.17 18.75 4.64
N SER A 20 -32.12 17.84 4.45
CA SER A 20 -31.86 16.39 4.45
C SER A 20 -30.98 15.94 3.27
N THR A 21 -31.19 16.50 2.07
CA THR A 21 -30.34 16.20 0.91
C THR A 21 -28.93 16.78 1.03
N LEU A 22 -28.76 17.96 1.64
CA LEU A 22 -27.44 18.51 1.93
C LEU A 22 -26.69 17.70 3.00
N ALA A 23 -27.37 17.26 4.07
CA ALA A 23 -26.79 16.42 5.10
C ALA A 23 -26.32 15.05 4.56
N LEU A 24 -27.09 14.44 3.66
CA LEU A 24 -26.70 13.19 3.00
C LEU A 24 -25.52 13.36 2.03
N ARG A 25 -25.29 14.55 1.46
CA ARG A 25 -24.09 14.81 0.65
C ARG A 25 -22.85 15.02 1.52
N LEU A 26 -22.97 15.76 2.63
CA LEU A 26 -21.85 15.99 3.55
C LEU A 26 -21.38 14.69 4.22
N LEU A 27 -22.30 13.78 4.59
CA LEU A 27 -21.94 12.49 5.19
C LEU A 27 -21.32 11.48 4.20
N ASN A 28 -21.47 11.70 2.89
CA ASN A 28 -20.85 10.85 1.88
C ASN A 28 -19.43 11.31 1.49
N ASP A 29 -19.06 12.58 1.72
CA ASP A 29 -17.71 13.08 1.42
C ASP A 29 -16.66 12.63 2.45
N GLU A 30 -17.04 12.41 3.71
CA GLU A 30 -16.08 12.05 4.78
C GLU A 30 -15.52 10.61 4.71
N LYS A 31 -16.02 9.75 3.81
CA LYS A 31 -15.70 8.31 3.85
C LYS A 31 -14.60 7.85 2.88
N THR A 32 -13.97 8.76 2.13
CA THR A 32 -13.01 8.38 1.07
C THR A 32 -11.60 8.97 1.18
N GLU A 33 -11.30 9.82 2.16
CA GLU A 33 -10.01 10.55 2.17
C GLU A 33 -8.92 9.95 3.08
N GLY A 34 -9.23 8.97 3.93
CA GLY A 34 -8.27 8.49 4.94
C GLY A 34 -7.10 7.65 4.39
N ASP A 35 -7.38 6.71 3.49
CA ASP A 35 -6.38 5.68 3.11
C ASP A 35 -5.61 6.03 1.82
N GLY A 36 -6.13 6.95 0.99
CA GLY A 36 -5.46 7.40 -0.24
C GLY A 36 -4.52 8.59 -0.07
N LEU A 37 -4.64 9.35 1.03
CA LEU A 37 -3.88 10.57 1.26
C LEU A 37 -2.44 10.28 1.68
N VAL A 38 -2.22 9.22 2.48
CA VAL A 38 -0.88 8.78 2.89
C VAL A 38 -0.11 8.19 1.70
N ASP A 39 -0.79 7.42 0.85
CA ASP A 39 -0.21 6.87 -0.37
C ASP A 39 0.08 7.98 -1.40
N ALA A 40 -0.78 9.01 -1.48
CA ALA A 40 -0.54 10.18 -2.33
C ALA A 40 0.51 11.15 -1.80
N LEU A 41 0.77 11.23 -0.49
CA LEU A 41 1.84 12.04 0.11
C LEU A 41 3.19 11.32 0.11
N MET A 42 3.21 9.99 0.29
CA MET A 42 4.43 9.18 0.25
C MET A 42 4.86 8.85 -1.19
N ASN A 43 3.94 8.62 -2.13
CA ASN A 43 4.25 8.36 -3.55
C ASN A 43 4.27 9.62 -4.45
N GLN A 44 4.10 10.83 -3.90
CA GLN A 44 4.24 12.08 -4.67
C GLN A 44 5.69 12.43 -5.02
N HIS A 45 6.66 11.70 -4.48
CA HIS A 45 8.06 12.00 -4.66
C HIS A 45 8.79 10.83 -5.31
N HIS A 46 9.23 11.08 -6.55
CA HIS A 46 10.18 10.28 -7.35
C HIS A 46 9.59 9.18 -8.25
N ASP A 47 8.70 9.57 -9.17
CA ASP A 47 8.65 8.89 -10.46
C ASP A 47 9.69 9.54 -11.40
N PRO A 48 10.89 8.95 -11.56
CA PRO A 48 11.94 9.50 -12.42
C PRO A 48 11.50 9.55 -13.89
N GLU A 49 10.57 8.68 -14.30
CA GLU A 49 10.10 8.60 -15.68
C GLU A 49 9.27 9.84 -16.04
N ARG A 50 8.43 10.30 -15.10
CA ARG A 50 7.66 11.53 -15.25
C ARG A 50 8.56 12.78 -15.35
N ARG A 51 9.64 12.85 -14.54
CA ARG A 51 10.62 13.96 -14.60
C ARG A 51 11.35 14.00 -15.94
N TYR A 52 11.77 12.83 -16.43
CA TYR A 52 12.41 12.70 -17.73
C TYR A 52 11.50 13.20 -18.87
N GLU A 53 10.23 12.79 -18.88
CA GLU A 53 9.27 13.27 -19.87
C GLU A 53 9.09 14.80 -19.83
N GLU A 54 9.02 15.36 -18.63
CA GLU A 54 8.85 16.79 -18.45
C GLU A 54 10.08 17.58 -18.95
N CYS A 55 11.29 17.10 -18.65
CA CYS A 55 12.56 17.61 -19.17
C CYS A 55 12.58 17.58 -20.70
N ARG A 56 12.19 16.44 -21.30
CA ARG A 56 12.12 16.27 -22.77
C ARG A 56 11.14 17.26 -23.39
N ARG A 57 9.98 17.49 -22.78
CA ARG A 57 8.98 18.48 -23.23
C ARG A 57 9.48 19.92 -23.10
N ARG A 58 10.29 20.25 -22.10
CA ARG A 58 10.93 21.58 -21.99
C ARG A 58 11.96 21.79 -23.09
N CYS A 59 12.82 20.80 -23.36
CA CYS A 59 13.79 20.87 -24.46
C CYS A 59 13.12 21.07 -25.83
N GLN A 60 11.95 20.46 -26.05
CA GLN A 60 11.16 20.65 -27.28
C GLN A 60 10.53 22.05 -27.35
N ARG A 61 10.02 22.58 -26.23
CA ARG A 61 9.35 23.88 -26.17
C ARG A 61 10.31 25.08 -26.21
N GLN A 62 11.52 24.92 -25.67
CA GLN A 62 12.52 26.01 -25.66
C GLN A 62 13.08 26.33 -27.05
N GLY A 63 12.75 25.55 -28.08
CA GLY A 63 13.00 25.94 -29.47
C GLY A 63 14.44 26.34 -29.72
N HIS A 64 15.40 25.56 -29.19
CA HIS A 64 16.81 25.83 -29.40
C HIS A 64 17.08 25.98 -30.90
N ARG A 65 17.63 27.13 -31.32
CA ARG A 65 17.73 27.59 -32.72
C ARG A 65 18.66 26.74 -33.62
N GLY A 66 19.03 25.54 -33.20
CA GLY A 66 19.79 24.58 -34.00
C GLY A 66 19.62 23.15 -33.48
N GLN A 67 19.59 22.19 -34.41
CA GLN A 67 19.45 20.76 -34.09
C GLN A 67 20.47 20.27 -33.05
N GLY A 68 21.70 20.81 -33.07
CA GLY A 68 22.75 20.42 -32.12
C GLY A 68 22.44 20.76 -30.67
N GLN A 69 21.82 21.91 -30.40
CA GLN A 69 21.47 22.30 -29.02
C GLN A 69 20.30 21.50 -28.48
N GLN A 70 19.35 21.14 -29.35
CA GLN A 70 18.23 20.26 -28.97
C GLN A 70 18.73 18.86 -28.58
N TRP A 71 19.71 18.32 -29.31
CA TRP A 71 20.31 17.03 -29.00
C TRP A 71 21.07 17.05 -27.66
N GLN A 72 21.87 18.09 -27.41
CA GLN A 72 22.57 18.26 -26.12
C GLN A 72 21.60 18.40 -24.93
N CYS A 73 20.44 19.03 -25.12
CA CYS A 73 19.40 19.13 -24.09
C CYS A 73 18.80 17.76 -23.78
N GLN A 74 18.44 16.98 -24.82
CA GLN A 74 17.90 15.63 -24.64
C GLN A 74 18.89 14.68 -23.97
N GLN A 75 20.16 14.72 -24.36
CA GLN A 75 21.21 13.91 -23.72
C GLN A 75 21.33 14.21 -22.24
N ARG A 76 21.27 15.48 -21.84
CA ARG A 76 21.33 15.87 -20.43
C ARG A 76 20.16 15.31 -19.61
N CYS A 77 18.94 15.37 -20.15
CA CYS A 77 17.77 14.77 -19.51
C CYS A 77 17.92 13.24 -19.36
N GLU A 78 18.49 12.57 -20.36
CA GLU A 78 18.69 11.11 -20.35
C GLU A 78 19.77 10.67 -19.35
N GLU A 79 20.85 11.44 -19.24
CA GLU A 79 21.92 11.21 -18.27
C GLU A 79 21.43 11.41 -16.82
N GLU A 80 20.63 12.44 -16.58
CA GLU A 80 20.02 12.70 -15.26
C GLU A 80 19.02 11.60 -14.88
N TYR A 81 18.17 11.16 -15.82
CA TYR A 81 17.27 10.02 -15.61
C TYR A 81 18.03 8.73 -15.30
N ARG A 82 19.12 8.48 -16.04
CA ARG A 82 19.98 7.31 -15.82
C ARG A 82 20.63 7.36 -14.44
N TYR A 83 21.14 8.51 -14.04
CA TYR A 83 21.73 8.74 -12.72
C TYR A 83 20.71 8.55 -11.59
N GLU A 84 19.50 9.12 -11.70
CA GLU A 84 18.43 8.90 -10.72
C GLU A 84 18.02 7.42 -10.65
N ARG A 85 17.95 6.71 -11.78
CA ARG A 85 17.60 5.29 -11.81
C ARG A 85 18.70 4.39 -11.26
N GLU A 86 19.97 4.72 -11.52
CA GLU A 86 21.13 4.01 -10.97
C GLU A 86 21.28 4.27 -9.48
N ARG A 87 20.98 5.49 -9.01
CA ARG A 87 20.93 5.83 -7.58
C ARG A 87 19.73 5.19 -6.86
N GLY A 88 18.58 5.11 -7.52
CA GLY A 88 17.39 4.42 -7.01
C GLY A 88 17.52 2.89 -6.98
N ARG A 89 18.24 2.30 -7.93
CA ARG A 89 18.58 0.85 -7.92
C ARG A 89 19.79 0.51 -7.06
N GLY A 90 20.71 1.45 -6.90
CA GLY A 90 21.86 1.38 -6.02
C GLY A 90 21.56 1.87 -4.61
N GLY A 91 20.28 1.94 -4.23
CA GLY A 91 19.84 2.03 -2.85
C GLY A 91 20.52 0.93 -2.05
N HIS A 92 21.59 1.34 -1.40
CA HIS A 92 22.34 0.62 -0.40
C HIS A 92 21.38 0.31 0.76
N TYR A 93 20.58 -0.76 0.62
CA TYR A 93 19.99 -1.49 1.73
C TYR A 93 21.03 -2.44 2.35
N GLY A 94 22.26 -1.95 2.47
CA GLY A 94 23.25 -2.53 3.36
C GLY A 94 23.63 -1.39 4.29
N GLU A 95 23.66 -1.63 5.59
CA GLU A 95 24.02 -0.60 6.59
C GLU A 95 22.91 0.37 6.99
N TRP A 96 21.68 -0.13 7.09
CA TRP A 96 20.74 0.32 8.13
C TRP A 96 20.43 -0.87 9.05
N ASP A 97 21.46 -1.36 9.76
CA ASP A 97 21.26 -2.27 10.90
C ASP A 97 20.63 -1.54 12.12
N ASP A 98 20.27 -0.25 11.99
CA ASP A 98 19.60 0.55 13.03
C ASP A 98 18.18 1.03 12.63
N GLU A 99 17.64 0.63 11.47
CA GLU A 99 16.28 1.03 11.02
C GLU A 99 15.34 -0.17 10.77
N VAL A 100 15.52 -1.26 11.52
CA VAL A 100 14.51 -2.34 11.64
C VAL A 100 13.40 -1.96 12.63
N VAL A 101 13.62 -0.94 13.46
CA VAL A 101 12.69 -0.53 14.52
C VAL A 101 11.36 0.02 13.97
N VAL A 102 11.33 0.61 12.78
CA VAL A 102 10.12 1.28 12.25
C VAL A 102 9.10 0.28 11.69
N VAL A 103 9.55 -0.88 11.17
CA VAL A 103 8.63 -1.92 10.66
C VAL A 103 8.02 -2.71 11.82
N GLU A 104 8.80 -3.03 12.86
CA GLU A 104 8.27 -3.63 14.09
C GLU A 104 7.30 -2.68 14.81
N GLU A 105 7.60 -1.38 14.91
CA GLU A 105 6.70 -0.41 15.56
C GLU A 105 5.38 -0.24 14.79
N LEU A 106 5.40 -0.28 13.45
CA LEU A 106 4.15 -0.30 12.66
C LEU A 106 3.40 -1.64 12.83
N GLN A 107 4.09 -2.78 12.80
CA GLN A 107 3.46 -4.08 12.99
C GLN A 107 2.80 -4.19 14.38
N ASN A 108 3.48 -3.68 15.42
CA ASN A 108 2.97 -3.62 16.80
C ASN A 108 1.73 -2.72 16.95
N GLN A 109 1.58 -1.67 16.12
CA GLN A 109 0.35 -0.87 16.11
C GLN A 109 -0.87 -1.64 15.58
N PHE A 110 -0.67 -2.65 14.73
CA PHE A 110 -1.77 -3.45 14.15
C PHE A 110 -2.03 -4.78 14.87
N GLU A 111 -1.09 -5.27 15.68
CA GLU A 111 -1.28 -6.52 16.45
C GLU A 111 -2.55 -6.54 17.31
N PRO A 112 -2.94 -5.48 18.04
CA PRO A 112 -4.18 -5.48 18.82
C PRO A 112 -5.44 -5.68 17.96
N TYR A 113 -5.42 -5.17 16.73
CA TYR A 113 -6.53 -5.33 15.80
C TYR A 113 -6.57 -6.75 15.22
N ARG A 114 -5.41 -7.32 14.87
CA ARG A 114 -5.29 -8.71 14.40
C ARG A 114 -5.70 -9.71 15.48
N GLU A 115 -5.30 -9.47 16.72
CA GLU A 115 -5.66 -10.31 17.85
C GLU A 115 -7.17 -10.27 18.13
N CYS A 116 -7.79 -9.07 18.10
CA CYS A 116 -9.24 -8.95 18.17
C CYS A 116 -9.94 -9.71 17.02
N GLN A 117 -9.40 -9.64 15.80
CA GLN A 117 -9.95 -10.41 14.67
C GLN A 117 -9.84 -11.93 14.91
N ARG A 118 -8.68 -12.43 15.38
CA ARG A 118 -8.49 -13.86 15.69
C ARG A 118 -9.47 -14.35 16.76
N GLN A 119 -9.60 -13.60 17.86
CA GLN A 119 -10.50 -13.94 18.96
C GLN A 119 -11.97 -13.93 18.52
N CYS A 120 -12.34 -12.96 17.71
CA CYS A 120 -13.70 -12.83 17.24
C CYS A 120 -14.07 -13.89 16.17
N GLN A 121 -13.09 -14.32 15.36
CA GLN A 121 -13.23 -15.47 14.47
C GLN A 121 -13.41 -16.78 15.24
N SER A 122 -12.67 -16.99 16.34
CA SER A 122 -12.82 -18.20 17.16
C SER A 122 -14.15 -18.23 17.94
N GLU A 123 -14.73 -17.07 18.25
CA GLU A 123 -16.07 -16.93 18.83
C GLU A 123 -17.21 -17.17 17.81
N GLY A 124 -16.91 -17.36 16.53
CA GLY A 124 -17.90 -17.63 15.48
C GLY A 124 -18.84 -16.44 15.18
N GLN A 125 -18.40 -15.22 15.46
CA GLN A 125 -19.21 -14.01 15.22
C GLN A 125 -19.30 -13.68 13.73
N ASP A 126 -20.36 -12.96 13.35
CA ASP A 126 -20.51 -12.42 12.01
C ASP A 126 -19.32 -11.48 11.68
N PRO A 127 -18.68 -11.63 10.50
CA PRO A 127 -17.50 -10.83 10.13
C PRO A 127 -17.72 -9.31 10.21
N TRP A 128 -18.95 -8.83 10.04
CA TRP A 128 -19.27 -7.41 10.09
C TRP A 128 -19.41 -6.90 11.53
N GLU A 129 -20.04 -7.67 12.43
CA GLU A 129 -20.04 -7.38 13.87
C GLU A 129 -18.62 -7.40 14.44
N CYS A 130 -17.82 -8.36 13.96
CA CYS A 130 -16.42 -8.51 14.28
C CYS A 130 -15.59 -7.27 13.93
N ARG A 131 -15.69 -6.84 12.67
CA ARG A 131 -15.00 -5.63 12.18
C ARG A 131 -15.43 -4.40 12.98
N ARG A 132 -16.71 -4.26 13.29
CA ARG A 132 -17.25 -3.14 14.09
C ARG A 132 -16.68 -3.15 15.51
N ARG A 133 -16.65 -4.30 16.18
CA ARG A 133 -16.10 -4.47 17.54
C ARG A 133 -14.61 -4.12 17.59
N CYS A 134 -13.80 -4.67 16.68
CA CYS A 134 -12.36 -4.39 16.66
C CYS A 134 -12.04 -2.94 16.29
N GLN A 135 -12.83 -2.30 15.41
CA GLN A 135 -12.71 -0.86 15.16
C GLN A 135 -13.07 -0.02 16.39
N HIS A 136 -14.10 -0.42 17.14
CA HIS A 136 -14.48 0.26 18.37
C HIS A 136 -13.38 0.14 19.44
N GLU A 137 -12.78 -1.04 19.60
CA GLU A 137 -11.65 -1.25 20.52
C GLU A 137 -10.41 -0.45 20.09
N ARG A 138 -10.10 -0.38 18.79
CA ARG A 138 -9.02 0.47 18.26
C ARG A 138 -9.23 1.95 18.61
N ARG A 139 -10.46 2.45 18.45
CA ARG A 139 -10.81 3.84 18.83
C ARG A 139 -10.69 4.05 20.34
N ARG A 140 -11.13 3.07 21.14
CA ARG A 140 -11.01 3.10 22.61
C ARG A 140 -9.54 3.09 23.06
N GLY A 141 -8.68 2.32 22.39
CA GLY A 141 -7.24 2.32 22.63
C GLY A 141 -6.57 3.65 22.30
N GLY A 142 -6.99 4.32 21.22
CA GLY A 142 -6.53 5.67 20.89
C GLY A 142 -6.96 6.71 21.93
N HIS A 143 -8.19 6.61 22.45
CA HIS A 143 -8.67 7.49 23.52
C HIS A 143 -7.88 7.32 24.83
N TYR A 144 -7.51 6.10 25.21
CA TYR A 144 -6.65 5.86 26.37
C TYR A 144 -5.26 6.50 26.21
N GLU A 145 -4.67 6.37 25.02
CA GLU A 145 -3.36 6.94 24.73
C GLU A 145 -3.37 8.47 24.76
N GLU A 146 -4.39 9.11 24.19
CA GLU A 146 -4.57 10.57 24.29
C GLU A 146 -4.81 11.05 25.73
N GLU A 147 -5.62 10.33 26.51
CA GLU A 147 -5.91 10.68 27.90
C GLU A 147 -4.66 10.55 28.79
N CYS A 148 -3.92 9.45 28.65
CA CYS A 148 -2.66 9.23 29.34
C CYS A 148 -1.60 10.28 28.95
N GLN A 149 -1.49 10.63 27.66
CA GLN A 149 -0.59 11.70 27.21
C GLN A 149 -0.97 13.07 27.82
N ARG A 150 -2.26 13.39 27.92
CA ARG A 150 -2.73 14.63 28.55
C ARG A 150 -2.42 14.68 30.04
N GLU A 151 -2.60 13.57 30.75
CA GLU A 151 -2.29 13.49 32.19
C GLU A 151 -0.78 13.62 32.42
N CYS A 152 0.02 12.89 31.65
CA CYS A 152 1.47 12.96 31.75
C CYS A 152 2.06 14.33 31.37
N GLN A 153 1.45 15.03 30.40
CA GLN A 153 1.80 16.43 30.11
C GLN A 153 1.49 17.38 31.28
N ARG A 154 0.42 17.12 32.05
CA ARG A 154 0.11 17.91 33.26
C ARG A 154 1.13 17.68 34.38
N GLU A 155 1.73 16.50 34.43
CA GLU A 155 2.81 16.18 35.36
C GLU A 155 4.17 16.78 34.95
N GLY A 156 4.25 17.43 33.79
CA GLY A 156 5.47 18.09 33.32
C GLY A 156 6.56 17.15 32.83
N GLN A 157 6.23 15.91 32.50
CA GLN A 157 7.18 14.93 31.97
C GLN A 157 7.52 15.21 30.51
N LEU A 158 8.68 14.71 30.07
CA LEU A 158 9.10 14.85 28.67
C LEU A 158 8.21 13.97 27.76
N PRO A 159 7.92 14.40 26.52
CA PRO A 159 7.01 13.67 25.62
C PRO A 159 7.37 12.19 25.39
N TRP A 160 8.66 11.85 25.38
CA TRP A 160 9.13 10.48 25.19
C TRP A 160 8.96 9.62 26.47
N GLU A 161 9.13 10.21 27.67
CA GLU A 161 8.86 9.53 28.95
C GLU A 161 7.38 9.24 29.11
N CYS A 162 6.52 10.18 28.69
CA CYS A 162 5.08 9.98 28.62
C CYS A 162 4.69 8.86 27.67
N ARG A 163 5.24 8.85 26.45
CA ARG A 163 4.95 7.78 25.49
C ARG A 163 5.33 6.41 26.07
N ARG A 164 6.53 6.29 26.65
CA ARG A 164 7.00 5.05 27.26
C ARG A 164 6.09 4.60 28.41
N ARG A 165 5.79 5.49 29.36
CA ARG A 165 4.91 5.17 30.51
C ARG A 165 3.49 4.77 30.08
N CYS A 166 2.91 5.47 29.11
CA CYS A 166 1.57 5.12 28.59
C CYS A 166 1.56 3.77 27.87
N GLN A 167 2.65 3.42 27.17
CA GLN A 167 2.82 2.10 26.58
C GLN A 167 3.00 1.04 27.67
N GLU A 168 3.87 1.26 28.67
CA GLU A 168 4.09 0.36 29.80
C GLU A 168 2.80 0.10 30.59
N GLU A 169 1.98 1.11 30.87
CA GLU A 169 0.68 0.91 31.54
C GLU A 169 -0.31 0.12 30.67
N ARG A 170 -0.27 0.33 29.35
CA ARG A 170 -1.15 -0.36 28.39
C ARG A 170 -0.75 -1.83 28.22
N TYR A 171 0.54 -2.12 28.10
CA TYR A 171 1.05 -3.48 27.95
C TYR A 171 1.11 -4.23 29.30
N GLY A 172 1.51 -3.55 30.37
CA GLY A 172 1.58 -4.12 31.72
C GLY A 172 0.23 -4.48 32.34
N ARG A 173 -0.86 -3.78 31.97
CA ARG A 173 -2.22 -4.25 32.32
C ARG A 173 -2.64 -5.52 31.58
N ARG A 174 -2.01 -5.82 30.44
CA ARG A 174 -2.35 -6.96 29.60
C ARG A 174 -1.47 -8.18 29.88
N SER A 175 -0.24 -7.99 30.38
CA SER A 175 0.71 -9.06 30.72
C SER A 175 0.65 -9.52 32.18
N GLY A 176 -0.16 -8.88 33.03
CA GLY A 176 -0.15 -9.08 34.48
C GLY A 176 -0.60 -10.45 35.02
N GLU A 177 -0.84 -11.46 34.18
CA GLU A 177 -1.23 -12.80 34.64
C GLU A 177 -0.33 -13.96 34.18
N GLU A 178 0.63 -13.77 33.26
CA GLU A 178 1.52 -14.86 32.80
C GLU A 178 2.93 -14.35 32.38
N GLU A 179 3.65 -13.65 33.26
CA GLU A 179 5.12 -13.53 33.14
C GLU A 179 5.78 -14.83 33.62
N GLU A 180 5.68 -15.89 32.81
CA GLU A 180 6.66 -16.97 32.89
C GLU A 180 7.97 -16.48 32.28
N ASP A 181 8.90 -16.06 33.14
CA ASP A 181 10.37 -16.22 33.14
C ASP A 181 11.11 -16.63 31.82
N TRP A 182 10.75 -16.10 30.65
CA TRP A 182 11.45 -16.35 29.39
C TRP A 182 12.50 -15.29 29.03
N ASP A 183 12.43 -14.09 29.61
CA ASP A 183 13.24 -12.94 29.19
C ASP A 183 14.64 -12.83 29.82
N ASN A 184 15.03 -13.74 30.72
CA ASN A 184 16.26 -13.56 31.51
C ASN A 184 17.46 -14.47 31.13
N GLN A 185 17.42 -15.23 30.02
CA GLN A 185 18.51 -16.14 29.67
C GLN A 185 19.07 -16.08 28.24
N HIS A 186 18.55 -15.27 27.32
CA HIS A 186 19.15 -15.13 25.98
C HIS A 186 20.23 -14.06 25.94
N VAL A 187 21.34 -14.33 26.64
CA VAL A 187 22.59 -13.58 26.41
C VAL A 187 23.06 -13.86 24.99
N ASP A 188 23.04 -12.84 24.12
CA ASP A 188 23.51 -12.95 22.74
C ASP A 188 24.95 -13.50 22.71
N PRO A 189 25.17 -14.73 22.20
CA PRO A 189 26.49 -15.36 22.16
C PRO A 189 27.53 -14.55 21.38
N TYR A 190 27.09 -13.68 20.48
CA TYR A 190 27.98 -12.80 19.73
C TYR A 190 28.55 -11.68 20.61
N ARG A 191 27.74 -11.13 21.52
CA ARG A 191 28.14 -10.07 22.46
C ARG A 191 29.18 -10.58 23.46
N GLU A 192 28.99 -11.78 24.02
CA GLU A 192 29.99 -12.40 24.89
C GLU A 192 31.33 -12.63 24.18
N CYS A 193 31.29 -12.98 22.90
CA CYS A 193 32.50 -13.17 22.11
C CYS A 193 33.25 -11.85 21.90
N GLN A 194 32.53 -10.77 21.57
CA GLN A 194 33.13 -9.44 21.41
C GLN A 194 33.80 -8.95 22.70
N GLU A 195 33.15 -9.13 23.85
CA GLU A 195 33.72 -8.78 25.15
C GLU A 195 35.01 -9.56 25.46
N ARG A 196 35.04 -10.86 25.14
CA ARG A 196 36.25 -11.69 25.27
C ARG A 196 37.40 -11.18 24.42
N CYS A 197 37.13 -10.79 23.19
CA CYS A 197 38.15 -10.21 22.32
C CYS A 197 38.67 -8.88 22.82
N HIS A 198 37.78 -8.02 23.32
CA HIS A 198 38.15 -6.71 23.86
C HIS A 198 39.10 -6.86 25.04
N ARG A 199 38.82 -7.81 25.95
CA ARG A 199 39.73 -8.14 27.07
C ARG A 199 41.07 -8.71 26.61
N GLN A 200 41.12 -9.34 25.44
CA GLN A 200 42.33 -9.94 24.87
C GLN A 200 43.13 -8.98 23.98
N GLY A 201 42.64 -7.75 23.75
CA GLY A 201 43.33 -6.75 22.91
C GLY A 201 43.50 -7.19 21.46
N GLN A 202 42.64 -8.09 20.96
CA GLN A 202 42.70 -8.53 19.56
C GLN A 202 42.23 -7.43 18.62
N GLY A 203 42.78 -7.39 17.40
CA GLY A 203 42.33 -6.48 16.37
C GLY A 203 40.83 -6.70 16.06
N GLN A 204 40.08 -5.61 15.93
CA GLN A 204 38.62 -5.61 15.76
C GLN A 204 38.16 -6.55 14.62
N TRP A 205 38.92 -6.59 13.52
CA TRP A 205 38.62 -7.41 12.34
C TRP A 205 38.78 -8.91 12.58
N GLU A 206 39.86 -9.31 13.27
CA GLU A 206 40.12 -10.72 13.60
C GLU A 206 39.10 -11.24 14.62
N CYS A 207 38.74 -10.39 15.58
CA CYS A 207 37.67 -10.69 16.53
C CYS A 207 36.33 -10.90 15.82
N GLN A 208 35.93 -9.97 14.96
CA GLN A 208 34.64 -10.03 14.26
C GLN A 208 34.51 -11.33 13.46
N ARG A 209 35.57 -11.69 12.71
CA ARG A 209 35.61 -12.94 11.94
C ARG A 209 35.48 -14.17 12.84
N ARG A 210 36.13 -14.17 14.01
CA ARG A 210 36.09 -15.28 14.98
C ARG A 210 34.71 -15.41 15.63
N CYS A 211 34.11 -14.31 16.05
CA CYS A 211 32.78 -14.30 16.66
C CYS A 211 31.69 -14.71 15.67
N GLN A 212 31.78 -14.30 14.39
CA GLN A 212 30.87 -14.81 13.37
C GLN A 212 31.03 -16.33 13.15
N GLN A 213 32.27 -16.82 13.16
CA GLN A 213 32.54 -18.25 13.00
C GLN A 213 32.03 -19.06 14.21
N GLU A 214 32.15 -18.52 15.43
CA GLU A 214 31.62 -19.14 16.65
C GLU A 214 30.09 -19.13 16.68
N ARG A 215 29.46 -18.02 16.26
CA ARG A 215 28.00 -17.93 16.08
C ARG A 215 27.51 -18.97 15.07
N ARG A 216 28.20 -19.19 13.95
CA ARG A 216 27.87 -20.26 12.99
C ARG A 216 28.01 -21.68 13.57
N ARG A 217 28.95 -21.90 14.49
CA ARG A 217 29.12 -23.20 15.15
C ARG A 217 28.07 -23.46 16.24
N ARG A 218 27.66 -22.43 16.97
CA ARG A 218 26.67 -22.55 18.06
C ARG A 218 25.23 -22.42 17.58
N GLY A 219 24.96 -21.57 16.60
CA GLY A 219 23.61 -21.26 16.08
C GLY A 219 23.05 -22.26 15.07
N GLY A 220 23.64 -23.46 14.93
CA GLY A 220 23.17 -24.49 13.99
C GLY A 220 22.13 -25.45 14.56
N ARG A 221 21.49 -25.15 15.70
CA ARG A 221 20.62 -26.12 16.40
C ARG A 221 19.19 -25.66 16.71
N TYR A 222 18.78 -24.47 16.32
CA TYR A 222 17.39 -24.04 16.43
C TYR A 222 17.03 -23.23 15.19
N VAL A 223 16.85 -23.94 14.08
CA VAL A 223 15.77 -23.62 13.16
C VAL A 223 14.89 -24.85 13.28
N GLU A 224 13.90 -24.78 14.18
CA GLU A 224 12.79 -25.70 14.11
C GLU A 224 12.21 -25.61 12.70
N GLU A 225 11.91 -26.78 12.16
CA GLU A 225 11.25 -27.02 10.89
C GLU A 225 9.85 -26.39 10.92
N GLU A 226 9.75 -25.06 10.90
CA GLU A 226 8.61 -24.43 10.27
C GLU A 226 8.73 -24.79 8.79
N GLU A 227 7.74 -25.52 8.30
CA GLU A 227 7.58 -25.88 6.90
C GLU A 227 7.57 -24.58 6.09
N VAL A 228 8.76 -24.10 5.73
CA VAL A 228 8.93 -23.11 4.67
C VAL A 228 8.47 -23.85 3.42
N GLU A 229 7.18 -23.68 3.14
CA GLU A 229 6.52 -24.00 1.89
C GLU A 229 7.53 -23.79 0.77
N GLU A 230 7.93 -24.89 0.13
CA GLU A 230 9.13 -24.97 -0.70
C GLU A 230 9.02 -23.97 -1.85
N ASN A 231 9.52 -22.75 -1.61
CA ASN A 231 9.72 -21.75 -2.63
C ASN A 231 10.51 -22.45 -3.75
N PRO A 232 10.00 -22.53 -5.00
CA PRO A 232 10.52 -23.43 -6.02
C PRO A 232 12.02 -23.28 -6.16
N ARG A 233 12.74 -24.26 -5.62
CA ARG A 233 14.18 -24.18 -5.36
C ARG A 233 14.90 -23.81 -6.65
N PHE A 234 15.68 -22.73 -6.58
CA PHE A 234 16.74 -22.44 -7.54
C PHE A 234 17.56 -23.73 -7.76
N ASP A 235 17.44 -24.34 -8.94
CA ASP A 235 18.14 -25.57 -9.28
C ASP A 235 19.60 -25.25 -9.65
N PRO A 236 20.58 -25.56 -8.77
CA PRO A 236 21.97 -25.19 -9.00
C PRO A 236 22.65 -26.02 -10.10
N GLN A 237 22.07 -27.15 -10.50
CA GLN A 237 22.59 -27.96 -11.61
C GLN A 237 22.23 -27.33 -12.94
N ARG A 238 20.97 -26.95 -13.15
CA ARG A 238 20.53 -26.27 -14.38
C ARG A 238 21.24 -24.96 -14.64
N TYR A 239 21.49 -24.17 -13.58
CA TYR A 239 22.24 -22.93 -13.73
C TYR A 239 23.69 -23.18 -14.20
N ARG A 240 24.31 -24.27 -13.76
CA ARG A 240 25.64 -24.69 -14.23
C ARG A 240 25.61 -25.15 -15.69
N GLU A 241 24.63 -25.96 -16.08
CA GLU A 241 24.46 -26.39 -17.48
C GLU A 241 24.30 -25.19 -18.44
N CYS A 242 23.54 -24.18 -18.01
CA CYS A 242 23.40 -22.93 -18.77
C CYS A 242 24.73 -22.19 -18.92
N GLN A 243 25.51 -22.08 -17.83
CA GLN A 243 26.83 -21.45 -17.88
C GLN A 243 27.80 -22.17 -18.82
N GLU A 244 27.81 -23.51 -18.80
CA GLU A 244 28.64 -24.31 -19.69
C GLU A 244 28.23 -24.14 -21.16
N SER A 245 26.93 -24.11 -21.44
CA SER A 245 26.41 -23.88 -22.79
C SER A 245 26.81 -22.51 -23.34
N CYS A 246 26.75 -21.46 -22.54
CA CYS A 246 27.23 -20.13 -22.95
C CYS A 246 28.73 -20.09 -23.22
N GLN A 247 29.53 -20.76 -22.37
CA GLN A 247 30.99 -20.78 -22.54
C GLN A 247 31.36 -21.45 -23.85
N ARG A 248 30.66 -22.53 -24.22
CA ARG A 248 30.82 -23.18 -25.54
C ARG A 248 30.43 -22.27 -26.70
N GLN A 249 29.52 -21.32 -26.49
CA GLN A 249 29.10 -20.34 -27.49
C GLN A 249 29.99 -19.09 -27.53
N GLY A 250 31.04 -19.00 -26.70
CA GLY A 250 31.96 -17.87 -26.68
C GLY A 250 31.32 -16.55 -26.22
N GLN A 251 30.18 -16.61 -25.51
CA GLN A 251 29.52 -15.40 -25.03
C GLN A 251 30.29 -14.75 -23.88
N PRO A 252 30.28 -13.41 -23.77
CA PRO A 252 30.90 -12.72 -22.65
C PRO A 252 30.21 -13.12 -21.33
N ARG A 253 31.01 -13.33 -20.29
CA ARG A 253 30.59 -13.88 -18.99
C ARG A 253 29.39 -13.15 -18.37
N SER A 254 29.35 -11.83 -18.47
CA SER A 254 28.27 -10.99 -17.94
C SER A 254 26.94 -11.19 -18.66
N GLU A 255 26.97 -11.34 -19.99
CA GLU A 255 25.78 -11.58 -20.80
C GLU A 255 25.23 -12.98 -20.58
N CYS A 256 26.12 -13.97 -20.46
CA CYS A 256 25.73 -15.32 -20.08
C CYS A 256 25.08 -15.37 -18.70
N GLN A 257 25.70 -14.74 -17.69
CA GLN A 257 25.17 -14.73 -16.33
C GLN A 257 23.76 -14.14 -16.29
N ARG A 258 23.53 -13.04 -17.01
CA ARG A 258 22.21 -12.41 -17.12
C ARG A 258 21.19 -13.33 -17.80
N ARG A 259 21.59 -14.03 -18.88
CA ARG A 259 20.73 -15.01 -19.56
C ARG A 259 20.35 -16.18 -18.66
N CYS A 260 21.31 -16.77 -17.96
CA CYS A 260 21.04 -17.91 -17.07
C CYS A 260 20.19 -17.51 -15.87
N GLN A 261 20.35 -16.30 -15.33
CA GLN A 261 19.49 -15.77 -14.28
C GLN A 261 18.06 -15.52 -14.78
N GLN A 262 17.91 -14.96 -15.98
CA GLN A 262 16.58 -14.78 -16.61
C GLN A 262 15.89 -16.12 -16.91
N GLU A 263 16.64 -17.13 -17.34
CA GLU A 263 16.09 -18.46 -17.60
C GLU A 263 15.69 -19.19 -16.30
N ALA A 264 16.50 -19.04 -15.25
CA ALA A 264 16.15 -19.52 -13.91
C ALA A 264 14.87 -18.84 -13.40
N HIS A 265 14.74 -17.51 -13.56
CA HIS A 265 13.52 -16.80 -13.19
C HIS A 265 12.31 -17.16 -14.04
N ARG A 266 12.45 -17.30 -15.36
CA ARG A 266 11.34 -17.69 -16.25
C ARG A 266 10.78 -19.07 -15.93
N ARG A 267 11.61 -19.98 -15.44
CA ARG A 267 11.20 -21.35 -15.12
C ARG A 267 10.82 -21.52 -13.66
N GLY A 268 11.45 -20.79 -12.74
CA GLY A 268 11.11 -20.80 -11.30
C GLY A 268 9.97 -19.85 -10.92
N GLY A 269 9.57 -18.93 -11.80
CA GLY A 269 8.55 -17.91 -11.55
C GLY A 269 7.18 -18.21 -12.17
N MET A 270 6.63 -19.39 -11.95
CA MET A 270 5.19 -19.63 -12.15
C MET A 270 4.63 -20.49 -11.02
N TYR A 271 4.51 -19.86 -9.85
CA TYR A 271 3.18 -19.60 -9.33
C TYR A 271 3.12 -18.09 -9.14
N VAL A 272 2.44 -17.39 -10.06
CA VAL A 272 1.59 -16.31 -9.56
C VAL A 272 0.56 -17.09 -8.76
N GLU A 273 0.50 -16.90 -7.44
CA GLU A 273 -0.63 -17.39 -6.66
C GLU A 273 -1.90 -16.92 -7.39
N GLU A 274 -2.51 -17.83 -8.14
CA GLU A 274 -3.84 -17.63 -8.74
C GLU A 274 -4.92 -17.57 -7.65
N GLU A 275 -4.56 -17.69 -6.37
CA GLU A 275 -5.47 -17.67 -5.22
C GLU A 275 -5.78 -16.29 -4.64
N GLU A 276 -5.14 -15.19 -5.09
CA GLU A 276 -5.57 -13.82 -4.69
C GLU A 276 -6.04 -12.93 -5.85
N ALA A 277 -6.20 -13.48 -7.05
CA ALA A 277 -6.86 -12.79 -8.16
C ALA A 277 -8.40 -12.98 -8.15
N GLU A 278 -8.95 -13.80 -7.25
CA GLU A 278 -10.37 -14.17 -7.24
C GLU A 278 -11.32 -13.17 -6.55
N GLU A 279 -10.81 -12.10 -5.93
CA GLU A 279 -11.67 -11.07 -5.30
C GLU A 279 -11.40 -9.64 -5.77
N ASN A 280 -11.12 -9.45 -7.07
CA ASN A 280 -11.43 -8.16 -7.69
C ASN A 280 -12.64 -8.28 -8.63
N PRO A 281 -13.88 -8.37 -8.09
CA PRO A 281 -15.12 -8.55 -8.85
C PRO A 281 -15.49 -7.35 -9.75
N ARG A 282 -14.55 -6.45 -10.05
CA ARG A 282 -14.78 -5.16 -10.70
C ARG A 282 -14.25 -5.04 -12.12
N PHE A 283 -13.37 -5.94 -12.57
CA PHE A 283 -12.89 -5.91 -13.96
C PHE A 283 -13.61 -6.97 -14.80
N ASP A 284 -14.58 -6.53 -15.60
CA ASP A 284 -15.23 -7.36 -16.62
C ASP A 284 -14.37 -7.36 -17.90
N PRO A 285 -13.66 -8.47 -18.22
CA PRO A 285 -12.78 -8.53 -19.39
C PRO A 285 -13.54 -8.44 -20.72
N GLN A 286 -14.83 -8.78 -20.73
CA GLN A 286 -15.66 -8.82 -21.93
C GLN A 286 -16.07 -7.41 -22.35
N ARG A 287 -16.53 -6.58 -21.40
CA ARG A 287 -16.79 -5.14 -21.62
C ARG A 287 -15.56 -4.38 -22.14
N TYR A 288 -14.39 -4.71 -21.61
CA TYR A 288 -13.15 -4.05 -22.04
C TYR A 288 -12.81 -4.37 -23.52
N ARG A 289 -13.04 -5.60 -23.98
CA ARG A 289 -12.86 -5.99 -25.39
C ARG A 289 -13.85 -5.27 -26.32
N GLU A 290 -15.13 -5.24 -25.96
CA GLU A 290 -16.17 -4.55 -26.74
C GLU A 290 -15.88 -3.04 -26.90
N CYS A 291 -15.34 -2.42 -25.84
CA CYS A 291 -14.88 -1.04 -25.89
C CYS A 291 -13.69 -0.86 -26.85
N GLN A 292 -12.68 -1.75 -26.79
CA GLN A 292 -11.54 -1.69 -27.70
C GLN A 292 -11.94 -1.85 -29.17
N GLU A 293 -12.83 -2.78 -29.49
CA GLU A 293 -13.36 -2.96 -30.85
C GLU A 293 -14.12 -1.72 -31.34
N SER A 294 -14.93 -1.11 -30.47
CA SER A 294 -15.66 0.11 -30.77
C SER A 294 -14.74 1.29 -31.07
N CYS A 295 -13.62 1.43 -30.35
CA CYS A 295 -12.62 2.44 -30.65
C CYS A 295 -11.92 2.22 -31.99
N GLN A 296 -11.57 0.96 -32.31
CA GLN A 296 -10.92 0.62 -33.57
C GLN A 296 -11.81 0.98 -34.75
N LYS A 297 -13.11 0.68 -34.65
CA LYS A 297 -14.12 1.07 -35.66
C LYS A 297 -14.25 2.59 -35.81
N ARG A 298 -13.98 3.37 -34.75
CA ARG A 298 -14.03 4.84 -34.75
C ARG A 298 -12.71 5.51 -35.13
N GLY A 299 -11.65 4.74 -35.41
CA GLY A 299 -10.34 5.28 -35.77
C GLY A 299 -9.66 6.09 -34.67
N GLN A 300 -10.01 5.85 -33.40
CA GLN A 300 -9.41 6.58 -32.28
C GLN A 300 -7.96 6.14 -32.04
N PRO A 301 -7.07 7.06 -31.61
CA PRO A 301 -5.70 6.71 -31.25
C PRO A 301 -5.68 5.70 -30.10
N ARG A 302 -4.87 4.65 -30.25
CA ARG A 302 -4.85 3.46 -29.37
C ARG A 302 -4.69 3.80 -27.88
N SER A 303 -3.85 4.78 -27.56
CA SER A 303 -3.59 5.21 -26.18
C SER A 303 -4.82 5.86 -25.53
N GLU A 304 -5.54 6.69 -26.27
CA GLU A 304 -6.73 7.38 -25.77
C GLU A 304 -7.91 6.40 -25.61
N CYS A 305 -8.03 5.46 -26.54
CA CYS A 305 -8.99 4.37 -26.41
C CYS A 305 -8.73 3.51 -25.18
N GLN A 306 -7.49 3.04 -24.98
CA GLN A 306 -7.15 2.21 -23.82
C GLN A 306 -7.51 2.91 -22.50
N ARG A 307 -7.21 4.21 -22.39
CA ARG A 307 -7.55 5.00 -21.20
C ARG A 307 -9.06 5.10 -20.98
N ARG A 308 -9.86 5.32 -22.03
CA ARG A 308 -11.33 5.33 -21.90
C ARG A 308 -11.89 3.98 -21.50
N CYS A 309 -11.42 2.90 -22.13
CA CYS A 309 -11.90 1.55 -21.80
C CYS A 309 -11.53 1.13 -20.38
N GLN A 310 -10.35 1.53 -19.88
CA GLN A 310 -9.96 1.30 -18.48
C GLN A 310 -10.86 2.10 -17.52
N GLN A 311 -11.16 3.37 -17.82
CA GLN A 311 -12.08 4.18 -17.01
C GLN A 311 -13.51 3.62 -17.02
N GLU A 312 -14.00 3.12 -18.16
CA GLU A 312 -15.33 2.52 -18.27
C GLU A 312 -15.41 1.18 -17.54
N ALA A 313 -14.35 0.37 -17.59
CA ALA A 313 -14.25 -0.86 -16.80
C ALA A 313 -14.28 -0.56 -15.30
N GLN A 314 -13.54 0.46 -14.84
CA GLN A 314 -13.55 0.88 -13.44
C GLN A 314 -14.90 1.45 -13.00
N ARG A 315 -15.61 2.19 -13.88
CA ARG A 315 -16.95 2.73 -13.58
C ARG A 315 -18.06 1.67 -13.61
N GLY A 316 -17.90 0.63 -14.42
CA GLY A 316 -18.86 -0.45 -14.59
C GLY A 316 -19.08 -1.33 -13.35
N GLY A 317 -18.17 -1.29 -12.37
CA GLY A 317 -18.28 -2.01 -11.10
C GLY A 317 -19.29 -1.42 -10.11
N GLY A 318 -19.82 -0.21 -10.37
CA GLY A 318 -20.98 0.32 -9.64
C GLY A 318 -22.25 -0.09 -10.36
N ARG A 319 -23.01 -1.04 -9.81
CA ARG A 319 -24.35 -1.41 -10.31
C ARG A 319 -25.19 -0.14 -10.48
N TYR A 320 -25.34 0.35 -11.72
CA TYR A 320 -26.48 1.15 -12.11
C TYR A 320 -27.69 0.22 -12.00
N THR A 321 -28.38 0.27 -10.87
CA THR A 321 -29.66 -0.39 -10.74
C THR A 321 -30.65 0.32 -11.68
N PRO A 322 -31.44 -0.41 -12.49
CA PRO A 322 -32.48 0.18 -13.34
C PRO A 322 -33.54 0.96 -12.53
N ALA A 323 -33.53 0.85 -11.19
CA ALA A 323 -34.32 1.67 -10.28
C ALA A 323 -33.96 3.17 -10.34
N ALA A 324 -32.69 3.53 -10.58
CA ALA A 324 -32.28 4.94 -10.65
C ALA A 324 -32.84 5.63 -11.90
N THR A 325 -32.89 4.93 -13.03
CA THR A 325 -33.50 5.42 -14.29
C THR A 325 -35.03 5.44 -14.20
N ALA A 326 -35.64 4.48 -13.50
CA ALA A 326 -37.08 4.48 -13.25
C ALA A 326 -37.50 5.67 -12.36
N LEU A 327 -36.73 6.01 -11.33
CA LEU A 327 -37.00 7.17 -10.48
C LEU A 327 -36.80 8.49 -11.22
N ALA A 328 -35.80 8.62 -12.10
CA ALA A 328 -35.65 9.80 -12.94
C ALA A 328 -36.86 10.01 -13.87
N SER A 329 -37.39 8.93 -14.45
CA SER A 329 -38.58 8.97 -15.31
C SER A 329 -39.86 9.31 -14.53
N ILE A 330 -39.99 8.83 -13.29
CA ILE A 330 -41.12 9.17 -12.41
C ILE A 330 -41.06 10.63 -11.97
N VAL A 331 -39.86 11.17 -11.70
CA VAL A 331 -39.70 12.59 -11.33
C VAL A 331 -40.06 13.52 -12.49
N GLU A 332 -39.67 13.19 -13.74
CA GLU A 332 -40.11 13.97 -14.92
C GLU A 332 -41.63 13.90 -15.14
N LEU A 333 -42.26 12.74 -14.94
CA LEU A 333 -43.71 12.59 -15.03
C LEU A 333 -44.44 13.42 -13.97
N LEU A 334 -43.96 13.43 -12.73
CA LEU A 334 -44.53 14.24 -11.66
C LEU A 334 -44.31 15.74 -11.93
N PHE A 335 -43.16 16.13 -12.47
CA PHE A 335 -42.88 17.52 -12.81
C PHE A 335 -43.79 18.03 -13.93
N ASN A 336 -44.03 17.22 -14.96
CA ASN A 336 -44.94 17.56 -16.05
C ASN A 336 -46.41 17.57 -15.59
N TYR A 337 -46.80 16.63 -14.71
CA TYR A 337 -48.14 16.61 -14.14
C TYR A 337 -48.44 17.87 -13.30
N TYR A 338 -47.48 18.33 -12.50
CA TYR A 338 -47.63 19.54 -11.69
C TYR A 338 -47.63 20.83 -12.52
N ASN A 339 -46.89 20.88 -13.63
CA ASN A 339 -46.85 22.08 -14.48
C ASN A 339 -47.99 22.13 -15.53
N GLY A 340 -48.67 21.03 -15.79
CA GLY A 340 -49.80 20.97 -16.74
C GLY A 340 -51.13 21.55 -16.22
N PHE A 341 -51.24 21.90 -14.93
CA PHE A 341 -52.48 22.36 -14.29
C PHE A 341 -52.51 23.85 -13.98
N VAL A 342 -51.88 24.68 -14.82
CA VAL A 342 -52.09 26.13 -14.80
C VAL A 342 -53.22 26.47 -15.77
N PRO A 343 -54.46 26.69 -15.30
CA PRO A 343 -55.52 27.20 -16.17
C PRO A 343 -55.09 28.57 -16.68
N LYS A 344 -55.01 28.72 -18.01
CA LYS A 344 -54.82 30.03 -18.63
C LYS A 344 -56.07 30.89 -18.34
N PRO A 345 -55.89 32.19 -18.06
CA PRO A 345 -56.98 33.10 -17.73
C PRO A 345 -58.01 33.25 -18.84
#